data_AF-A0A1E4HZ69-F1
#
_entry.id   AF-A0A1E4HZ69-F1
#
_cell.length_a   1.000
_cell.length_b   1.000
_cell.length_c   1.000
_cell.angle_alpha   90.00
_cell.angle_beta   90.00
_cell.angle_gamma   90.00
#
_symmetry.space_group_name_H-M   'P 1'
#
loop_
_entity.id
_entity.type
_entity.pdbx_description
1 polymer ?
#
loop_
_entity_poly.entity_id
_entity_poly.type
_entity_poly.pdbx_seq_one_letter_code
_entity_poly.pdbx_strand_id
1 'polypeptide(L)'
;MGAYGSAAGVATVIVGLGALALAWAVRTQTRPAAAVLAVFGAAKLVQAFFPIDPPGVETSTGLVHNVLGNIAFFALPLAAVLAVRALAPRWRWAPLAATGLVVAVVAVLAADLHGAFGVAQRVYLVGCSLWMLAVGVANLRSRSMS
;
A
#
# COMPACT_ATOMS: atom_id res chain seq x y z
N MET A 1 -12.18 -17.16 -15.04
CA MET A 1 -11.03 -16.63 -14.26
C MET A 1 -9.78 -17.39 -14.69
N GLY A 2 -8.84 -16.75 -15.39
CA GLY A 2 -7.62 -17.42 -15.84
C GLY A 2 -6.65 -17.74 -14.68
N ALA A 3 -5.62 -18.55 -14.94
CA ALA A 3 -4.63 -19.00 -13.96
C ALA A 3 -3.93 -17.88 -13.17
N TYR A 4 -3.95 -16.64 -13.67
CA TYR A 4 -3.36 -15.46 -13.02
C TYR A 4 -4.30 -14.73 -12.04
N GLY A 5 -5.60 -15.01 -12.05
CA GLY A 5 -6.58 -14.34 -11.18
C GLY A 5 -6.48 -14.78 -9.72
N SER A 6 -6.27 -16.08 -9.47
CA SER A 6 -6.05 -16.63 -8.14
C SER A 6 -4.74 -16.14 -7.51
N ALA A 7 -3.67 -16.06 -8.30
CA ALA A 7 -2.38 -15.51 -7.86
C ALA A 7 -2.48 -14.03 -7.45
N ALA A 8 -3.25 -13.22 -8.20
CA ALA A 8 -3.48 -11.82 -7.85
C ALA A 8 -4.30 -11.67 -6.56
N GLY A 9 -5.31 -12.52 -6.34
CA GLY A 9 -6.08 -12.56 -5.10
C GLY A 9 -5.20 -12.91 -3.88
N VAL A 10 -4.39 -13.97 -3.99
CA VAL A 10 -3.46 -14.38 -2.93
C VAL A 10 -2.45 -13.28 -2.60
N ALA A 11 -1.86 -12.63 -3.62
CA ALA A 11 -0.95 -11.51 -3.40
C ALA A 11 -1.63 -10.34 -2.67
N THR A 12 -2.88 -10.05 -3.01
CA THR A 12 -3.67 -8.99 -2.37
C THR A 12 -3.93 -9.31 -0.89
N VAL A 13 -4.26 -10.57 -0.57
CA VAL A 13 -4.42 -11.02 0.81
C VAL A 13 -3.11 -10.89 1.60
N ILE A 14 -1.99 -11.37 1.05
CA ILE A 14 -0.69 -11.31 1.70
C ILE A 14 -0.29 -9.86 2.00
N VAL A 15 -0.49 -8.95 1.03
CA VAL A 15 -0.23 -7.52 1.21
C VAL A 15 -1.13 -6.92 2.30
N GLY A 16 -2.40 -7.29 2.32
CA GLY A 16 -3.36 -6.85 3.35
C GLY A 16 -2.94 -7.29 4.75
N LEU A 17 -2.60 -8.57 4.91
CA LEU A 17 -2.11 -9.13 6.18
C LEU A 17 -0.79 -8.50 6.63
N GLY A 18 0.16 -8.31 5.71
CA GLY A 18 1.44 -7.67 5.99
C GLY A 18 1.27 -6.24 6.50
N ALA A 19 0.34 -5.47 5.92
CA ALA A 19 0.04 -4.13 6.38
C ALA A 19 -0.65 -4.10 7.76
N LEU A 20 -1.55 -5.03 8.05
CA LEU A 20 -2.17 -5.15 9.38
C LEU A 20 -1.13 -5.53 10.45
N ALA A 21 -0.23 -6.46 10.13
CA ALA A 21 0.87 -6.82 11.01
C ALA A 21 1.79 -5.63 11.27
N LEU A 22 2.12 -4.85 10.23
CA LEU A 22 2.92 -3.64 10.35
C LEU A 22 2.20 -2.57 11.18
N ALA A 23 0.91 -2.33 10.93
CA ALA A 23 0.07 -1.41 11.69
C ALA A 23 0.11 -1.74 13.18
N TRP A 24 -0.05 -3.02 13.53
CA TRP A 24 0.08 -3.49 14.90
C TRP A 24 1.49 -3.22 15.45
N ALA A 25 2.54 -3.52 14.69
CA ALA A 25 3.94 -3.37 15.15
C ALA A 25 4.35 -1.92 15.44
N VAL A 26 3.82 -0.94 14.69
CA VAL A 26 4.18 0.49 14.79
C VAL A 26 3.18 1.33 15.60
N ARG A 27 2.09 0.73 16.11
CA ARG A 27 0.97 1.44 16.78
C ARG A 27 1.38 2.34 17.96
N THR A 28 2.44 1.98 18.67
CA THR A 28 2.94 2.75 19.82
C THR A 28 3.91 3.86 19.41
N GLN A 29 4.51 3.77 18.22
CA GLN A 29 5.48 4.74 17.68
C GLN A 29 4.78 5.82 16.86
N THR A 30 3.76 5.44 16.08
CA THR A 30 2.98 6.36 15.24
C THR A 30 1.54 5.86 15.09
N ARG A 31 0.67 6.28 16.03
CA ARG A 31 -0.77 6.01 15.97
C ARG A 31 -1.42 6.42 14.63
N PRO A 32 -1.17 7.63 14.07
CA PRO A 32 -1.84 8.02 12.83
C PRO A 32 -1.42 7.15 11.64
N ALA A 33 -0.13 6.83 11.49
CA ALA A 33 0.31 5.95 10.41
C ALA A 33 -0.21 4.51 10.60
N ALA A 34 -0.25 4.01 11.84
CA ALA A 34 -0.82 2.70 12.15
C ALA A 34 -2.30 2.61 11.80
N ALA A 35 -3.09 3.65 12.08
CA ALA A 35 -4.51 3.70 11.71
C ALA A 35 -4.69 3.63 10.18
N VAL A 36 -3.91 4.41 9.43
CA VAL A 36 -3.98 4.41 7.96
C VAL A 36 -3.52 3.08 7.38
N LEU A 37 -2.47 2.45 7.93
CA LEU A 37 -2.04 1.10 7.54
C LEU A 37 -3.10 0.05 7.83
N ALA A 38 -3.84 0.18 8.93
CA ALA A 38 -4.95 -0.72 9.26
C ALA A 38 -6.09 -0.58 8.25
N VAL A 39 -6.46 0.66 7.88
CA VAL A 39 -7.44 0.92 6.82
C VAL A 39 -6.98 0.35 5.49
N PHE A 40 -5.72 0.56 5.11
CA PHE A 40 -5.14 -0.02 3.90
C PHE A 40 -5.22 -1.55 3.90
N GLY A 41 -4.80 -2.19 5.00
CA GLY A 41 -4.78 -3.65 5.13
C GLY A 41 -6.19 -4.25 5.06
N ALA A 42 -7.15 -3.63 5.75
CA ALA A 42 -8.56 -4.03 5.69
C ALA A 42 -9.14 -3.85 4.28
N ALA A 43 -8.89 -2.71 3.63
CA ALA A 43 -9.34 -2.45 2.27
C ALA A 43 -8.80 -3.50 1.29
N LYS A 44 -7.52 -3.88 1.41
CA LYS A 44 -6.90 -4.94 0.59
C LYS A 44 -7.50 -6.32 0.85
N LEU A 45 -7.73 -6.68 2.11
CA LEU A 45 -8.36 -7.97 2.44
C LEU A 45 -9.75 -8.07 1.84
N VAL A 46 -10.58 -7.03 1.99
CA VAL A 46 -11.92 -7.01 1.39
C VAL A 46 -11.79 -7.04 -0.15
N GLN A 47 -10.90 -6.24 -0.74
CA GLN A 47 -10.68 -6.17 -2.18
C GLN A 47 -10.37 -7.53 -2.82
N ALA A 48 -9.67 -8.42 -2.11
CA ALA A 48 -9.32 -9.74 -2.61
C ALA A 48 -10.54 -10.64 -2.92
N PHE A 49 -11.70 -10.38 -2.30
CA PHE A 49 -12.94 -11.13 -2.53
C PHE A 49 -13.81 -10.56 -3.66
N PHE A 50 -13.48 -9.37 -4.18
CA PHE A 50 -14.19 -8.73 -5.28
C PHE A 50 -13.31 -8.79 -6.53
N PRO A 51 -13.65 -9.62 -7.54
CA PRO A 51 -12.91 -9.65 -8.80
C PRO A 51 -12.92 -8.30 -9.52
N ILE A 52 -11.83 -8.02 -10.24
CA ILE A 52 -11.81 -6.91 -11.20
C ILE A 52 -12.68 -7.25 -12.41
N ASP A 53 -13.41 -6.27 -12.92
CA ASP A 53 -14.20 -6.45 -14.13
C ASP A 53 -13.30 -6.57 -15.37
N PRO A 54 -13.75 -7.32 -16.39
CA PRO A 54 -13.15 -7.27 -17.71
C PRO A 54 -13.24 -5.86 -18.32
N PRO A 55 -12.33 -5.50 -19.25
CA PRO A 55 -12.42 -4.25 -19.97
C PRO A 55 -13.78 -4.09 -20.67
N GLY A 56 -14.42 -2.93 -20.51
CA GLY A 56 -15.72 -2.60 -21.13
C GLY A 56 -16.94 -3.15 -20.39
N VAL A 57 -16.77 -3.74 -19.21
CA VAL A 57 -17.85 -4.20 -18.34
C VAL A 57 -17.79 -3.44 -17.02
N GLU A 58 -18.92 -2.91 -16.58
CA GLU A 58 -19.05 -2.30 -15.24
C GLU A 58 -20.09 -3.07 -14.44
N THR A 59 -19.63 -3.80 -13.43
CA THR A 59 -20.47 -4.47 -12.44
C THR A 59 -20.33 -3.81 -11.08
N SER A 60 -21.34 -3.98 -10.23
CA SER A 60 -21.25 -3.54 -8.83
C SER A 60 -20.05 -4.16 -8.10
N THR A 61 -19.65 -5.38 -8.47
CA THR A 61 -18.50 -6.09 -7.90
C THR A 61 -17.17 -5.43 -8.30
N GLY A 62 -16.96 -5.13 -9.58
CA GLY A 62 -15.76 -4.42 -10.01
C GLY A 62 -15.71 -2.97 -9.53
N LEU A 63 -16.87 -2.32 -9.37
CA LEU A 63 -16.94 -1.00 -8.73
C LEU A 63 -16.42 -1.05 -7.29
N VAL A 64 -16.85 -2.05 -6.49
CA VAL A 64 -16.33 -2.25 -5.13
C VAL A 64 -14.82 -2.52 -5.15
N HIS A 65 -14.33 -3.36 -6.08
CA HIS A 65 -12.89 -3.59 -6.25
C HIS A 65 -12.13 -2.28 -6.50
N ASN A 66 -12.65 -1.44 -7.39
CA ASN A 66 -12.01 -0.17 -7.78
C ASN A 66 -12.01 0.85 -6.64
N VAL A 67 -13.12 1.01 -5.92
CA VAL A 67 -13.20 1.90 -4.76
C VAL A 67 -12.20 1.48 -3.68
N LEU A 68 -12.16 0.19 -3.34
CA LEU A 68 -11.20 -0.34 -2.38
C LEU A 68 -9.75 -0.18 -2.86
N GLY A 69 -9.53 -0.38 -4.17
CA GLY A 69 -8.24 -0.14 -4.81
C GLY A 69 -7.77 1.30 -4.66
N ASN A 70 -8.65 2.28 -4.89
CA ASN A 70 -8.36 3.71 -4.76
C ASN A 70 -8.08 4.10 -3.32
N ILE A 71 -8.90 3.64 -2.37
CA ILE A 71 -8.65 3.83 -0.93
C ILE A 71 -7.25 3.33 -0.57
N ALA A 72 -6.92 2.10 -1.01
CA ALA A 72 -5.64 1.50 -0.72
C ALA A 72 -4.47 2.23 -1.40
N PHE A 73 -4.68 2.73 -2.62
CA PHE A 73 -3.68 3.49 -3.38
C PHE A 73 -3.30 4.81 -2.69
N PHE A 74 -4.25 5.54 -2.11
CA PHE A 74 -3.93 6.78 -1.40
C PHE A 74 -3.52 6.57 0.06
N ALA A 75 -3.97 5.49 0.70
CA ALA A 75 -3.68 5.22 2.11
C ALA A 75 -2.18 4.98 2.36
N LEU A 76 -1.48 4.24 1.50
CA LEU A 76 -0.05 3.94 1.66
C LEU A 76 0.87 5.17 1.72
N PRO A 77 0.85 6.10 0.74
CA PRO A 77 1.69 7.29 0.75
C PRO A 77 1.31 8.20 1.92
N LEU A 78 0.02 8.28 2.28
CA LEU A 78 -0.41 8.98 3.47
C LEU A 78 0.19 8.37 4.74
N ALA A 79 0.15 7.05 4.89
CA ALA A 79 0.80 6.35 6.00
C ALA A 79 2.32 6.63 6.03
N ALA A 80 2.98 6.67 4.87
CA ALA A 80 4.40 6.97 4.77
C ALA A 80 4.73 8.39 5.27
N VAL A 81 3.97 9.40 4.82
CA VAL A 81 4.11 10.79 5.28
C VAL A 81 3.90 10.89 6.79
N LEU A 82 2.85 10.26 7.32
CA LEU A 82 2.56 10.27 8.76
C LEU A 82 3.63 9.54 9.59
N ALA A 83 4.29 8.54 9.00
CA ALA A 83 5.37 7.81 9.66
C ALA A 83 6.68 8.59 9.72
N VAL A 84 6.88 9.61 8.87
CA VAL A 84 8.13 10.42 8.83
C VAL A 84 8.45 11.01 10.20
N ARG A 85 7.47 11.58 10.92
CA ARG A 85 7.70 12.21 12.23
C ARG A 85 8.28 11.23 13.25
N ALA A 86 7.90 9.96 13.19
CA ALA A 86 8.38 8.93 14.10
C ALA A 86 9.71 8.30 13.65
N LEU A 87 9.92 8.19 12.33
CA LEU A 87 11.08 7.50 11.75
C LEU A 87 12.29 8.44 11.51
N ALA A 88 12.07 9.68 11.10
CA ALA A 88 13.10 10.62 10.67
C ALA A 88 14.22 10.88 11.71
N PRO A 89 13.96 10.93 13.03
CA PRO A 89 15.02 11.13 14.02
C PRO A 89 16.09 10.03 14.01
N ARG A 90 15.73 8.81 13.61
CA ARG A 90 16.65 7.65 13.56
C ARG A 90 17.01 7.22 12.14
N TRP A 91 16.16 7.53 11.16
CA TRP A 91 16.24 7.00 9.80
C TRP A 91 16.10 8.12 8.77
N ARG A 92 17.24 8.60 8.23
CA ARG A 92 17.29 9.70 7.25
C ARG A 92 16.62 9.36 5.91
N TRP A 93 16.40 8.08 5.61
CA TRP A 93 15.70 7.63 4.41
C TRP A 93 14.18 7.83 4.49
N ALA A 94 13.60 7.98 5.69
CA ALA A 94 12.16 8.09 5.88
C ALA A 94 11.50 9.24 5.11
N PRO A 95 12.01 10.50 5.16
CA PRO A 95 11.43 11.58 4.35
C PRO A 95 11.60 11.34 2.85
N LEU A 96 12.77 10.84 2.41
CA LEU A 96 13.01 10.55 0.99
C LEU A 96 12.07 9.48 0.45
N ALA A 97 11.82 8.43 1.23
CA ALA A 97 10.89 7.37 0.86
C ALA A 97 9.44 7.88 0.81
N ALA A 98 9.02 8.72 1.76
CA ALA A 98 7.69 9.33 1.74
C ALA A 98 7.51 10.24 0.51
N THR A 99 8.48 11.11 0.23
CA THR A 99 8.48 11.95 -0.97
C THR A 99 8.45 11.11 -2.25
N GLY A 100 9.27 10.06 -2.31
CA GLY A 100 9.31 9.14 -3.45
C GLY A 100 7.95 8.47 -3.71
N LEU A 101 7.24 8.04 -2.66
CA LEU A 101 5.90 7.47 -2.80
C LEU A 101 4.86 8.50 -3.26
N VAL A 102 4.95 9.74 -2.79
CA VAL A 102 4.06 10.83 -3.25
C VAL A 102 4.33 11.15 -4.73
N VAL A 103 5.59 11.24 -5.14
CA VAL A 103 5.96 11.43 -6.55
C VAL A 103 5.49 10.25 -7.41
N ALA A 104 5.58 9.02 -6.89
CA ALA A 104 5.11 7.84 -7.59
C ALA A 104 3.59 7.87 -7.82
N VAL A 105 2.79 8.43 -6.90
CA VAL A 105 1.35 8.68 -7.13
C VAL A 105 1.15 9.58 -8.35
N VAL A 106 1.86 10.71 -8.40
CA VAL A 106 1.78 11.64 -9.53
C VAL A 106 2.20 10.95 -10.84
N ALA A 107 3.26 10.14 -10.80
CA ALA A 107 3.72 9.39 -11.97
C ALA A 107 2.69 8.36 -12.46
N VAL A 108 1.97 7.69 -11.57
CA VAL A 108 0.88 6.76 -11.94
C VAL A 108 -0.26 7.51 -12.61
N LEU A 109 -0.67 8.66 -12.05
CA LEU A 109 -1.72 9.50 -12.65
C LEU A 109 -1.29 10.08 -14.00
N ALA A 110 -0.03 10.48 -14.15
CA ALA A 110 0.50 10.92 -15.44
C ALA A 110 0.52 9.77 -16.47
N ALA A 111 0.92 8.56 -16.05
CA ALA A 111 0.94 7.38 -16.91
C ALA A 111 -0.47 6.97 -17.39
N ASP A 112 -1.50 7.23 -16.61
CA ASP A 112 -2.90 7.00 -16.98
C ASP A 112 -3.30 7.81 -18.23
N LEU A 113 -2.83 9.06 -18.34
CA LEU A 113 -3.05 9.91 -19.52
C LEU A 113 -2.46 9.32 -20.82
N HIS A 114 -1.52 8.38 -20.70
CA HIS A 114 -0.85 7.73 -21.82
C HIS A 114 -1.22 6.24 -21.96
N GLY A 115 -2.25 5.76 -21.26
CA GLY A 115 -2.68 4.36 -21.29
C GLY A 115 -1.72 3.36 -20.63
N ALA A 116 -0.74 3.85 -19.86
CA ALA A 116 0.28 3.03 -19.18
C ALA A 116 -0.02 2.78 -17.69
N PHE A 117 -1.24 3.08 -17.24
CA PHE A 117 -1.68 2.97 -15.84
C PHE A 117 -1.33 1.62 -15.20
N GLY A 118 -1.67 0.51 -15.87
CA GLY A 118 -1.51 -0.84 -15.29
C GLY A 118 -0.06 -1.20 -14.98
N VAL A 119 0.91 -0.73 -15.77
CA VAL A 119 2.34 -0.96 -15.51
C VAL A 119 2.82 -0.04 -14.39
N ALA A 120 2.49 1.25 -14.47
CA ALA A 120 2.88 2.24 -13.46
C ALA A 120 2.35 1.85 -12.07
N GLN A 121 1.10 1.40 -11.99
CA GLN A 121 0.47 0.95 -10.75
C GLN A 121 1.21 -0.26 -10.15
N ARG A 122 1.66 -1.23 -10.96
CA ARG A 122 2.43 -2.38 -10.46
C ARG A 122 3.79 -1.96 -9.89
N VAL A 123 4.50 -1.08 -10.58
CA VAL A 123 5.78 -0.54 -10.10
C VAL A 123 5.60 0.20 -8.78
N TYR A 124 4.56 1.03 -8.71
CA TYR A 124 4.17 1.73 -7.49
C TYR A 124 3.88 0.75 -6.33
N LEU A 125 3.09 -0.30 -6.57
CA LEU A 125 2.76 -1.30 -5.54
C LEU A 125 4.01 -2.02 -5.02
N VAL A 126 4.95 -2.37 -5.90
CA VAL A 126 6.25 -2.94 -5.51
C VAL A 126 7.01 -1.96 -4.61
N GLY A 127 7.08 -0.68 -5.00
CA GLY A 127 7.70 0.37 -4.18
C GLY A 127 7.06 0.49 -2.79
N CYS A 128 5.73 0.42 -2.70
CA CYS A 128 5.03 0.42 -1.43
C CYS A 128 5.33 -0.82 -0.57
N SER A 129 5.42 -2.01 -1.18
CA SER A 129 5.82 -3.23 -0.46
C SER A 129 7.23 -3.12 0.10
N LEU A 130 8.17 -2.58 -0.68
CA LEU A 130 9.55 -2.33 -0.23
C LEU A 130 9.59 -1.33 0.93
N TRP A 131 8.79 -0.27 0.87
CA TRP A 131 8.67 0.68 1.97
C TRP A 131 8.11 0.02 3.25
N MET A 132 7.04 -0.78 3.15
CA MET A 132 6.49 -1.51 4.30
C MET A 132 7.52 -2.46 4.93
N LEU A 133 8.29 -3.17 4.10
CA LEU A 133 9.39 -4.02 4.55
C LEU A 133 10.47 -3.21 5.28
N ALA A 134 10.89 -2.08 4.71
CA ALA A 134 11.88 -1.20 5.33
C ALA A 134 11.42 -0.68 6.71
N VAL A 135 10.16 -0.28 6.84
CA VAL A 135 9.57 0.14 8.13
C VAL A 135 9.51 -1.03 9.12
N GLY A 136 9.12 -2.23 8.66
CA GLY A 136 9.12 -3.44 9.49
C GLY A 136 10.51 -3.78 10.04
N VAL A 137 11.53 -3.75 9.18
CA VAL A 137 12.94 -3.97 9.59
C VAL A 137 13.41 -2.87 10.55
N ALA A 138 13.09 -1.61 10.29
CA ALA A 138 13.43 -0.50 11.18
C ALA A 138 12.77 -0.64 12.56
N ASN A 139 11.52 -1.12 12.61
CA ASN A 139 10.81 -1.40 13.86
C ASN A 139 11.52 -2.51 14.67
N LEU A 140 11.88 -3.62 14.02
CA LEU A 140 12.58 -4.73 14.66
C LEU A 140 13.95 -4.30 15.22
N ARG A 141 14.74 -3.56 14.42
CA ARG A 141 16.03 -3.02 14.87
C ARG A 141 15.89 -2.05 16.04
N SER A 142 14.83 -1.25 16.06
CA SER A 142 14.58 -0.32 17.17
C SER A 142 14.24 -1.04 18.48
N ARG A 143 13.68 -2.25 18.41
CA ARG A 143 13.37 -3.07 19.60
C ARG A 143 14.57 -3.84 20.12
N SER A 144 15.51 -4.25 19.26
CA SER A 144 16.72 -4.97 19.69
C SER A 144 17.78 -4.09 20.36
N MET A 145 17.65 -2.77 20.26
CA MET A 145 18.58 -1.79 20.85
C MET A 145 18.04 -1.15 22.13
N SER A 146 16.85 -1.56 22.58
CA SER A 146 16.21 -1.13 23.85
C SER A 146 16.31 -2.24 24.88
#